data_AF-A0A8B0SJS4-F1
#
_entry.id   AF-A0A8B0SJS4-F1
#
_cell.length_a   1.000
_cell.length_b   1.000
_cell.length_c   1.000
_cell.angle_alpha   90.00
_cell.angle_beta   90.00
_cell.angle_gamma   90.00
#
_symmetry.space_group_name_H-M   'P 1'
#
loop_
_entity.id
_entity.type
_entity.pdbx_description
1 polymer ?
#
loop_
_entity_poly.entity_id
_entity_poly.type
_entity_poly.pdbx_seq_one_letter_code
_entity_poly.pdbx_strand_id
1 'polypeptide(L)'
;MANFSTHITVAAAGAGLLSVLCLQVGLAEPREALLLALLGTIGGILPDIDLQHAYPSRIMFALFGIIAAFMVVFSSKNTLSIVELWGVGLATFGLIRFPIWTVFHQYTNHRGSIHSLVAALFFMLLTTAFAFHVLGEIPFMAWLFGLFVFLGFVLHLVLDELYSVDFMNTRIKRSFGTALKILDWKKREKSTALVIATLFVWAIVPDSRAFWDTLLSPETYRIIGARLLP
;
A
#
# COMPACT_ATOMS: atom_id res chain seq x y z
N MET A 1 -8.86 -12.69 12.07
CA MET A 1 -8.82 -11.31 11.59
C MET A 1 -8.88 -10.42 12.80
N ALA A 2 -7.94 -9.49 12.90
CA ALA A 2 -8.14 -8.37 13.79
C ALA A 2 -9.31 -7.53 13.25
N ASN A 3 -9.86 -6.63 14.06
CA ASN A 3 -10.87 -5.72 13.54
C ASN A 3 -10.19 -4.57 12.77
N PHE A 4 -10.98 -3.88 11.94
CA PHE A 4 -10.47 -2.78 11.11
C PHE A 4 -9.78 -1.68 11.94
N SER A 5 -10.31 -1.35 13.12
CA SER A 5 -9.71 -0.32 13.98
C SER A 5 -8.34 -0.74 14.50
N THR A 6 -8.10 -2.02 14.78
CA THR A 6 -6.76 -2.52 15.12
C THR A 6 -5.83 -2.43 13.91
N HIS A 7 -6.26 -2.82 12.71
CA HIS A 7 -5.41 -2.72 11.51
C HIS A 7 -4.95 -1.30 11.24
N ILE A 8 -5.86 -0.33 11.21
CA ILE A 8 -5.49 1.09 10.98
C ILE A 8 -4.62 1.64 12.11
N THR A 9 -4.91 1.30 13.37
CA THR A 9 -4.14 1.82 14.51
C THR A 9 -2.72 1.28 14.53
N VAL A 10 -2.54 -0.03 14.36
CA VAL A 10 -1.21 -0.65 14.39
C VAL A 10 -0.41 -0.25 13.14
N ALA A 11 -1.06 -0.15 11.98
CA ALA A 11 -0.40 0.34 10.76
C ALA A 11 0.03 1.81 10.91
N ALA A 12 -0.82 2.68 11.44
CA ALA A 12 -0.49 4.08 11.68
C ALA A 12 0.64 4.25 12.72
N ALA A 13 0.59 3.48 13.81
CA ALA A 13 1.65 3.50 14.82
C ALA A 13 2.99 3.00 14.25
N GLY A 14 2.99 1.86 13.57
CA GLY A 14 4.19 1.27 12.97
C GLY A 14 4.79 2.17 11.89
N ALA A 15 3.96 2.68 10.98
CA ALA A 15 4.39 3.60 9.92
C ALA A 15 4.85 4.95 10.49
N GLY A 16 4.17 5.49 11.49
CA GLY A 16 4.56 6.74 12.15
C GLY A 16 5.91 6.64 12.86
N LEU A 17 6.13 5.57 13.62
CA LEU A 17 7.43 5.34 14.29
C LEU A 17 8.57 5.17 13.28
N LEU A 18 8.33 4.41 12.21
CA LEU A 18 9.33 4.22 11.16
C LEU A 18 9.60 5.52 10.37
N SER A 19 8.58 6.35 10.13
CA SER A 19 8.79 7.62 9.42
C SER A 19 9.56 8.63 10.27
N VAL A 20 9.34 8.64 11.59
CA VAL A 20 10.15 9.43 12.53
C VAL A 20 11.60 8.98 12.47
N LEU A 21 11.87 7.67 12.43
CA LEU A 21 13.23 7.16 12.25
C LEU A 21 13.84 7.68 10.95
N CYS A 22 13.15 7.55 9.82
CA CYS A 22 13.63 8.06 8.52
C CYS A 22 13.94 9.56 8.56
N LEU A 23 13.07 10.36 9.20
CA LEU A 23 13.30 11.80 9.40
C LEU A 23 14.55 12.05 10.24
N GLN A 24 14.68 11.35 11.37
CA GLN A 24 15.76 11.57 12.32
C GLN A 24 17.13 11.11 11.81
N VAL A 25 17.20 10.18 10.86
CA VAL A 25 18.48 9.77 10.26
C VAL A 25 18.77 10.45 8.92
N GLY A 26 17.93 11.40 8.51
CA GLY A 26 18.13 12.20 7.29
C GLY A 26 17.81 11.46 5.99
N LEU A 27 16.99 10.40 6.05
CA LEU A 27 16.49 9.69 4.86
C LEU A 27 15.27 10.34 4.23
N ALA A 28 14.57 11.20 4.99
CA ALA A 28 13.37 11.90 4.52
C ALA A 28 13.29 13.30 5.15
N GLU A 29 12.78 14.27 4.40
CA GLU A 29 12.40 15.58 4.89
C GLU A 29 11.06 15.53 5.67
N PRO A 30 10.68 16.58 6.43
CA PRO A 30 9.44 16.57 7.21
C PRO A 30 8.17 16.26 6.40
N ARG A 31 8.07 16.81 5.17
CA ARG A 31 6.94 16.54 4.26
C ARG A 31 6.91 15.08 3.84
N GLU A 32 8.07 14.53 3.48
CA GLU A 32 8.24 13.15 3.05
C GLU A 32 7.93 12.17 4.20
N ALA A 33 8.38 12.47 5.41
CA ALA A 33 8.09 11.67 6.61
C ALA A 33 6.60 11.59 6.92
N LEU A 34 5.84 12.66 6.69
CA LEU A 34 4.38 12.64 6.81
C LEU A 34 3.74 11.75 5.75
N LEU A 35 4.20 11.86 4.50
CA LEU A 35 3.72 11.01 3.40
C LEU A 35 4.04 9.54 3.62
N LEU A 36 5.23 9.23 4.14
CA LEU A 36 5.63 7.88 4.51
C LEU A 36 4.68 7.28 5.56
N ALA A 37 4.39 8.01 6.64
CA ALA A 37 3.44 7.56 7.66
C ALA A 37 2.03 7.29 7.08
N LEU A 38 1.54 8.19 6.22
CA LEU A 38 0.26 8.04 5.53
C LEU A 38 0.24 6.81 4.61
N LEU A 39 1.26 6.65 3.78
CA LEU A 39 1.37 5.54 2.83
C LEU A 39 1.50 4.18 3.54
N GLY A 40 2.27 4.10 4.63
CA GLY A 40 2.33 2.89 5.45
C GLY A 40 1.00 2.56 6.12
N THR A 41 0.26 3.58 6.57
CA THR A 41 -1.10 3.39 7.11
C THR A 41 -2.06 2.85 6.03
N ILE A 42 -2.02 3.43 4.83
CA ILE A 42 -2.80 2.97 3.67
C ILE A 42 -2.43 1.53 3.31
N GLY A 43 -1.13 1.21 3.30
CA GLY A 43 -0.63 -0.15 3.07
C GLY A 43 -1.23 -1.18 4.03
N GLY A 44 -1.44 -0.82 5.30
CA GLY A 44 -2.08 -1.69 6.29
C GLY A 44 -3.60 -1.86 6.14
N ILE A 45 -4.25 -1.08 5.27
CA ILE A 45 -5.69 -1.21 4.96
C ILE A 45 -5.89 -1.93 3.62
N LEU A 46 -4.92 -1.81 2.71
CA LEU A 46 -4.96 -2.36 1.35
C LEU A 46 -5.38 -3.84 1.24
N PRO A 47 -4.95 -4.77 2.12
CA PRO A 47 -5.34 -6.17 2.01
C PRO A 47 -6.85 -6.41 2.13
N ASP A 48 -7.58 -5.55 2.85
CA ASP A 48 -9.02 -5.67 3.12
C ASP A 48 -9.89 -4.97 2.07
N ILE A 49 -9.28 -4.44 1.00
CA ILE A 49 -10.02 -3.72 -0.04
C ILE A 49 -10.98 -4.62 -0.85
N ASP A 50 -10.78 -5.95 -0.82
CA ASP A 50 -11.68 -6.95 -1.42
C ASP A 50 -12.91 -7.30 -0.59
N LEU A 51 -13.03 -6.78 0.64
CA LEU A 51 -14.20 -7.02 1.47
C LEU A 51 -15.36 -6.13 1.01
N GLN A 52 -16.16 -6.64 0.08
CA GLN A 52 -17.23 -5.91 -0.64
C GLN A 52 -18.20 -5.13 0.25
N HIS A 53 -18.58 -5.69 1.40
CA HIS A 53 -19.55 -5.07 2.30
C HIS A 53 -18.92 -4.25 3.43
N ALA A 54 -17.58 -4.18 3.50
CA ALA A 54 -16.91 -3.45 4.56
C ALA A 54 -16.66 -1.98 4.21
N TYR A 55 -16.66 -1.18 5.27
CA TYR A 55 -16.29 0.23 5.24
C TYR A 55 -14.91 0.49 4.57
N PRO A 56 -13.82 -0.24 4.87
CA PRO A 56 -12.51 -0.06 4.23
C PRO A 56 -12.54 -0.05 2.70
N SER A 57 -13.17 -1.04 2.06
CA SER A 57 -13.25 -1.09 0.60
C SER A 57 -13.92 0.17 0.02
N ARG A 58 -15.05 0.59 0.61
CA ARG A 58 -15.77 1.80 0.16
C ARG A 58 -14.94 3.07 0.33
N ILE A 59 -14.20 3.18 1.43
CA ILE A 59 -13.33 4.33 1.73
C ILE A 59 -12.16 4.37 0.74
N MET A 60 -11.50 3.25 0.48
CA MET A 60 -10.36 3.18 -0.44
C MET A 60 -10.74 3.52 -1.87
N PHE A 61 -11.83 2.96 -2.40
CA PHE A 61 -12.28 3.29 -3.76
C PHE A 61 -12.79 4.73 -3.89
N ALA A 62 -13.33 5.32 -2.82
CA ALA A 62 -13.64 6.75 -2.81
C ALA A 62 -12.35 7.60 -2.82
N LEU A 63 -11.35 7.24 -2.02
CA LEU A 63 -10.06 7.92 -1.98
C LEU A 63 -9.33 7.84 -3.34
N PHE A 64 -9.26 6.66 -3.95
CA PHE A 64 -8.70 6.48 -5.29
C PHE A 64 -9.45 7.29 -6.34
N GLY A 65 -10.79 7.33 -6.25
CA GLY A 65 -11.61 8.16 -7.13
C GLY A 65 -11.28 9.65 -7.00
N ILE A 66 -11.10 10.14 -5.76
CA ILE A 66 -10.75 11.54 -5.50
C ILE A 66 -9.36 11.87 -6.04
N ILE A 67 -8.36 11.03 -5.76
CA ILE A 67 -6.98 11.22 -6.23
C ILE A 67 -6.95 11.27 -7.76
N ALA A 68 -7.57 10.28 -8.42
CA ALA A 68 -7.61 10.24 -9.87
C ALA A 68 -8.38 11.41 -10.49
N ALA A 69 -9.50 11.82 -9.89
CA ALA A 69 -10.25 13.00 -10.33
C ALA A 69 -9.36 14.25 -10.29
N PHE A 70 -8.66 14.49 -9.19
CA PHE A 70 -7.72 15.62 -9.09
C PHE A 70 -6.55 15.49 -10.06
N MET A 71 -6.00 14.29 -10.26
CA MET A 71 -4.94 14.08 -11.26
C MET A 71 -5.39 14.45 -12.66
N VAL A 72 -6.59 14.00 -13.08
CA VAL A 72 -7.13 14.33 -14.41
C VAL A 72 -7.41 15.83 -14.52
N VAL A 73 -8.00 16.44 -13.50
CA VAL A 73 -8.31 17.88 -13.50
C VAL A 73 -7.02 18.72 -13.53
N PHE A 74 -6.01 18.38 -12.73
CA PHE A 74 -4.76 19.15 -12.66
C PHE A 74 -3.79 18.89 -13.82
N SER A 75 -3.90 17.75 -14.50
CA SER A 75 -3.17 17.50 -15.75
C SER A 75 -3.86 18.07 -16.99
N SER A 76 -5.11 18.50 -16.87
CA SER A 76 -5.85 19.10 -17.98
C SER A 76 -5.28 20.47 -18.34
N LYS A 77 -5.08 20.71 -19.64
CA LYS A 77 -4.64 22.02 -20.14
C LYS A 77 -5.73 23.07 -19.85
N ASN A 78 -5.33 24.34 -19.75
CA ASN A 78 -6.23 25.48 -19.51
C ASN A 78 -7.12 25.85 -20.72
N THR A 79 -7.53 24.84 -21.49
CA THR A 79 -8.44 24.94 -22.63
C THR A 79 -9.88 24.58 -22.25
N LEU A 80 -10.09 23.95 -21.09
CA LEU A 80 -11.39 23.60 -20.56
C LEU A 80 -11.90 24.68 -19.61
N SER A 81 -13.20 24.98 -19.67
CA SER A 81 -13.88 25.82 -18.70
C SER A 81 -13.96 25.15 -17.32
N ILE A 82 -14.21 25.95 -16.27
CA ILE A 82 -14.33 25.46 -14.88
C ILE A 82 -15.43 24.39 -14.77
N VAL A 83 -16.55 24.57 -15.47
CA VAL A 83 -17.67 23.61 -15.46
C VAL A 83 -17.28 22.30 -16.13
N GLU A 84 -16.53 22.35 -17.23
CA GLU A 84 -16.00 21.15 -17.89
C GLU A 84 -15.00 20.42 -16.98
N LEU A 85 -14.12 21.14 -16.28
CA LEU A 85 -13.19 20.54 -15.31
C LEU A 85 -13.93 19.86 -14.15
N TRP A 86 -14.98 20.48 -13.61
CA TRP A 86 -15.84 19.84 -12.60
C TRP A 86 -16.55 18.61 -13.16
N GLY A 87 -17.05 18.68 -14.39
CA GLY A 87 -17.68 17.55 -15.07
C GLY A 87 -16.74 16.37 -15.26
N VAL A 88 -15.51 16.63 -15.73
CA VAL A 88 -14.46 15.61 -15.89
C VAL A 88 -14.04 15.02 -14.55
N GLY A 89 -13.88 15.85 -13.51
CA GLY A 89 -13.56 15.39 -12.16
C GLY A 89 -14.64 14.47 -11.58
N LEU A 90 -15.91 14.89 -11.66
CA LEU A 90 -17.05 14.09 -11.19
C LEU A 90 -17.21 12.79 -11.99
N ALA A 91 -17.01 12.83 -13.32
CA ALA A 91 -17.06 11.65 -14.17
C ALA A 91 -15.95 10.66 -13.80
N THR A 92 -14.72 11.13 -13.58
CA THR A 92 -13.57 10.30 -13.18
C THR A 92 -13.80 9.67 -11.81
N PHE A 93 -14.26 10.45 -10.84
CA PHE A 93 -14.63 9.94 -9.52
C PHE A 93 -15.72 8.87 -9.62
N GLY A 94 -16.80 9.16 -10.35
CA GLY A 94 -17.91 8.24 -10.55
C GLY A 94 -17.48 6.93 -11.20
N LEU A 95 -16.60 6.98 -12.20
CA LEU A 95 -16.04 5.81 -12.89
C LEU A 95 -15.24 4.91 -11.95
N ILE A 96 -14.40 5.48 -11.09
CA ILE A 96 -13.62 4.67 -10.14
C ILE A 96 -14.49 4.13 -9.01
N ARG A 97 -15.37 4.98 -8.49
CA ARG A 97 -16.16 4.66 -7.30
C ARG A 97 -17.23 3.60 -7.54
N PHE A 98 -17.81 3.53 -8.75
CA PHE A 98 -18.94 2.63 -9.04
C PHE A 98 -18.55 1.48 -9.98
N PRO A 99 -18.31 1.66 -11.29
CA PRO A 99 -18.06 0.53 -12.17
C PRO A 99 -16.75 -0.19 -11.89
N ILE A 100 -15.64 0.52 -11.66
CA ILE A 100 -14.35 -0.13 -11.33
C ILE A 100 -14.46 -0.87 -9.99
N TRP A 101 -15.11 -0.28 -8.98
CA TRP A 101 -15.40 -0.96 -7.73
C TRP A 101 -16.21 -2.25 -7.95
N THR A 102 -17.25 -2.24 -8.78
CA THR A 102 -18.06 -3.43 -9.07
C THR A 102 -17.24 -4.52 -9.76
N VAL A 103 -16.49 -4.16 -10.81
CA VAL A 103 -15.62 -5.09 -11.53
C VAL A 103 -14.57 -5.68 -10.59
N PHE A 104 -13.93 -4.85 -9.76
CA PHE A 104 -12.94 -5.31 -8.81
C PHE A 104 -13.48 -6.43 -7.90
N HIS A 105 -14.69 -6.27 -7.36
CA HIS A 105 -15.29 -7.27 -6.47
C HIS A 105 -15.80 -8.53 -7.19
N GLN A 106 -16.04 -8.48 -8.51
CA GLN A 106 -16.30 -9.69 -9.29
C GLN A 106 -15.04 -10.55 -9.45
N TYR A 107 -13.87 -9.90 -9.56
CA TYR A 107 -12.59 -10.58 -9.79
C TYR A 107 -11.80 -10.86 -8.52
N THR A 108 -11.99 -10.12 -7.44
CA THR A 108 -11.37 -10.39 -6.14
C THR A 108 -12.24 -11.28 -5.27
N ASN A 109 -11.63 -11.97 -4.32
CA ASN A 109 -12.35 -12.71 -3.28
C ASN A 109 -11.65 -12.39 -1.98
N HIS A 110 -12.42 -12.08 -0.94
CA HIS A 110 -11.88 -11.87 0.39
C HIS A 110 -10.97 -13.04 0.82
N ARG A 111 -9.75 -12.72 1.27
CA ARG A 111 -8.66 -13.70 1.58
C ARG A 111 -8.18 -14.53 0.38
N GLY A 112 -8.41 -14.06 -0.84
CA GLY A 112 -7.97 -14.65 -2.09
C GLY A 112 -6.52 -14.30 -2.43
N SER A 113 -6.21 -14.13 -3.71
CA SER A 113 -4.84 -13.82 -4.15
C SER A 113 -4.31 -12.48 -3.65
N ILE A 114 -5.19 -11.51 -3.36
CA ILE A 114 -4.75 -10.20 -2.90
C ILE A 114 -4.33 -10.19 -1.43
N HIS A 115 -4.69 -11.19 -0.63
CA HIS A 115 -4.22 -11.34 0.74
C HIS A 115 -2.99 -12.25 0.76
N SER A 116 -1.91 -11.82 0.10
CA SER A 116 -0.68 -12.61 -0.07
C SER A 116 0.57 -11.73 -0.11
N LEU A 117 1.74 -12.31 0.10
CA LEU A 117 3.00 -11.58 0.03
C LEU A 117 3.32 -11.09 -1.39
N VAL A 118 2.90 -11.84 -2.43
CA VAL A 118 3.02 -11.39 -3.82
C VAL A 118 2.14 -10.15 -4.07
N ALA A 119 0.98 -10.05 -3.42
CA ALA A 119 0.16 -8.84 -3.49
C ALA A 119 0.84 -7.65 -2.77
N ALA A 120 1.45 -7.89 -1.61
CA ALA A 120 2.25 -6.87 -0.92
C ALA A 120 3.35 -6.33 -1.84
N LEU A 121 4.09 -7.24 -2.51
CA LEU A 121 5.12 -6.87 -3.48
C LEU A 121 4.56 -6.14 -4.70
N PHE A 122 3.41 -6.57 -5.22
CA PHE A 122 2.72 -5.87 -6.30
C PHE A 122 2.43 -4.42 -5.92
N PHE A 123 1.84 -4.18 -4.75
CA PHE A 123 1.53 -2.83 -4.29
C PHE A 123 2.77 -2.00 -3.98
N MET A 124 3.84 -2.62 -3.44
CA MET A 124 5.15 -1.98 -3.30
C MET A 124 5.64 -1.40 -4.63
N LEU A 125 5.73 -2.26 -5.65
CA LEU A 125 6.24 -1.88 -6.98
C LEU A 125 5.32 -0.87 -7.66
N LEU A 126 4.00 -1.04 -7.51
CA LEU A 126 3.02 -0.13 -8.10
C LEU A 126 3.15 1.28 -7.49
N THR A 127 3.27 1.38 -6.16
CA THR A 127 3.49 2.65 -5.48
C THR A 127 4.82 3.27 -5.89
N THR A 128 5.89 2.48 -5.99
CA THR A 128 7.20 2.98 -6.46
C THR A 128 7.14 3.50 -7.89
N ALA A 129 6.55 2.75 -8.81
CA ALA A 129 6.39 3.19 -10.20
C ALA A 129 5.53 4.47 -10.29
N PHE A 130 4.44 4.53 -9.52
CA PHE A 130 3.57 5.71 -9.48
C PHE A 130 4.31 6.94 -8.91
N ALA A 131 5.02 6.80 -7.79
CA ALA A 131 5.78 7.88 -7.20
C ALA A 131 6.83 8.44 -8.17
N PHE A 132 7.54 7.57 -8.88
CA PHE A 132 8.56 8.00 -9.83
C PHE A 132 7.97 8.64 -11.10
N HIS A 133 7.06 7.94 -11.80
CA HIS A 133 6.58 8.38 -13.12
C HIS A 133 5.49 9.45 -13.07
N VAL A 134 4.68 9.45 -12.01
CA VAL A 134 3.51 10.33 -11.91
C VAL A 134 3.78 11.50 -10.97
N LEU A 135 4.36 11.23 -9.79
CA LEU A 135 4.65 12.28 -8.81
C LEU A 135 6.00 12.98 -9.06
N GLY A 136 6.86 12.40 -9.90
CA GLY A 136 8.17 12.96 -10.24
C GLY A 136 9.18 12.88 -9.09
N GLU A 137 8.98 11.94 -8.17
CA GLU A 137 9.86 11.73 -7.02
C GLU A 137 11.21 11.13 -7.46
N ILE A 138 12.27 11.42 -6.70
CA ILE A 138 13.58 10.80 -6.94
C ILE A 138 13.52 9.28 -6.71
N PRO A 139 14.36 8.47 -7.40
CA PRO A 139 14.30 7.01 -7.29
C PRO A 139 14.34 6.47 -5.85
N PHE A 140 15.22 7.04 -5.02
CA PHE A 140 15.34 6.65 -3.62
C PHE A 140 14.00 6.80 -2.87
N MET A 141 13.37 7.97 -2.99
CA MET A 141 12.14 8.28 -2.28
C MET A 141 10.95 7.46 -2.81
N ALA A 142 10.89 7.22 -4.12
CA ALA A 142 9.89 6.35 -4.73
C ALA A 142 9.96 4.90 -4.19
N TRP A 143 11.17 4.35 -4.03
CA TRP A 143 11.37 3.04 -3.39
C TRP A 143 11.02 3.06 -1.91
N LEU A 144 11.32 4.15 -1.19
CA LEU A 144 10.97 4.30 0.22
C LEU A 144 9.45 4.38 0.43
N PHE A 145 8.72 5.09 -0.43
CA PHE A 145 7.24 5.08 -0.45
C PHE A 145 6.68 3.68 -0.69
N GLY A 146 7.21 2.94 -1.67
CA GLY A 146 6.82 1.55 -1.91
C GLY A 146 7.08 0.66 -0.71
N LEU A 147 8.25 0.80 -0.05
CA LEU A 147 8.61 0.03 1.14
C LEU A 147 7.63 0.30 2.29
N PHE A 148 7.20 1.53 2.52
CA PHE A 148 6.22 1.82 3.57
C PHE A 148 4.87 1.15 3.30
N VAL A 149 4.38 1.18 2.06
CA VAL A 149 3.17 0.45 1.66
C VAL A 149 3.35 -1.05 1.89
N PHE A 150 4.49 -1.61 1.49
CA PHE A 150 4.82 -3.02 1.69
C PHE A 150 4.81 -3.42 3.17
N LEU A 151 5.49 -2.65 4.02
CA LEU A 151 5.59 -2.94 5.45
C LEU A 151 4.24 -2.81 6.15
N GLY A 152 3.43 -1.80 5.80
CA GLY A 152 2.06 -1.68 6.28
C GLY A 152 1.22 -2.91 5.90
N PHE A 153 1.34 -3.35 4.64
CA PHE A 153 0.65 -4.53 4.13
C PHE A 153 1.07 -5.80 4.88
N VAL A 154 2.37 -6.02 5.06
CA VAL A 154 2.90 -7.17 5.80
C VAL A 154 2.45 -7.12 7.26
N LEU A 155 2.49 -5.95 7.90
CA LEU A 155 2.01 -5.76 9.27
C LEU A 155 0.54 -6.17 9.39
N HIS A 156 -0.29 -5.82 8.41
CA HIS A 156 -1.66 -6.29 8.35
C HIS A 156 -1.74 -7.81 8.30
N LEU A 157 -1.02 -8.48 7.39
CA LEU A 157 -1.03 -9.95 7.26
C LEU A 157 -0.56 -10.64 8.56
N VAL A 158 0.50 -10.10 9.19
CA VAL A 158 1.02 -10.59 10.48
C VAL A 158 -0.04 -10.45 11.57
N LEU A 159 -0.67 -9.29 11.68
CA LEU A 159 -1.72 -9.05 12.67
C LEU A 159 -2.89 -10.04 12.48
N ASP A 160 -3.21 -10.35 11.23
CA ASP A 160 -4.25 -11.29 10.89
C ASP A 160 -3.96 -12.74 11.27
N GLU A 161 -2.69 -13.11 11.15
CA GLU A 161 -2.16 -14.40 11.57
C GLU A 161 -2.12 -14.50 13.11
N LEU A 162 -1.63 -13.46 13.80
CA LEU A 162 -1.58 -13.41 15.27
C LEU A 162 -2.98 -13.50 15.90
N TYR A 163 -3.97 -12.78 15.38
CA TYR A 163 -5.36 -12.83 15.86
C TYR A 163 -6.12 -14.10 15.42
N SER A 164 -5.47 -14.97 14.64
CA SER A 164 -5.98 -16.30 14.33
C SER A 164 -5.59 -17.34 15.39
N VAL A 165 -4.63 -17.01 16.27
CA VAL A 165 -4.28 -17.77 17.47
C VAL A 165 -4.99 -17.15 18.67
N ASP A 166 -5.88 -17.91 19.30
CA ASP A 166 -6.49 -17.49 20.56
C ASP A 166 -5.54 -17.88 21.70
N PHE A 167 -4.82 -16.90 22.26
CA PHE A 167 -3.87 -17.13 23.36
C PHE A 167 -4.58 -17.35 24.71
N MET A 168 -5.86 -17.00 24.83
CA MET A 168 -6.63 -17.07 26.08
C MET A 168 -7.54 -18.30 26.15
N ASN A 169 -7.87 -18.90 25.01
CA ASN A 169 -8.54 -20.21 24.91
C ASN A 169 -7.73 -21.04 23.93
N THR A 170 -7.16 -22.16 24.37
CA THR A 170 -6.23 -23.10 23.69
C THR A 170 -6.72 -23.69 22.35
N ARG A 171 -7.18 -22.85 21.41
CA ARG A 171 -7.79 -23.24 20.14
C ARG A 171 -7.20 -22.42 19.02
N ILE A 172 -6.35 -23.08 18.24
CA ILE A 172 -5.89 -22.56 16.95
C ILE A 172 -7.09 -22.54 16.00
N LYS A 173 -7.42 -21.36 15.44
CA LYS A 173 -8.47 -21.28 14.41
C LYS A 173 -7.98 -22.02 13.17
N ARG A 174 -8.89 -22.68 12.44
CA ARG A 174 -8.58 -23.32 11.14
C ARG A 174 -7.99 -22.36 10.10
N SER A 175 -8.06 -21.06 10.33
CA SER A 175 -7.47 -20.01 9.50
C SER A 175 -5.98 -19.74 9.77
N PHE A 176 -5.37 -20.36 10.79
CA PHE A 176 -3.95 -20.22 11.06
C PHE A 176 -3.11 -20.77 9.89
N GLY A 177 -2.08 -20.04 9.48
CA GLY A 177 -1.21 -20.31 8.34
C GLY A 177 -1.78 -19.86 6.99
N THR A 178 -2.89 -19.11 6.96
CA THR A 178 -3.53 -18.69 5.70
C THR A 178 -3.34 -17.22 5.36
N ALA A 179 -2.96 -16.37 6.32
CA ALA A 179 -2.81 -14.94 6.09
C ALA A 179 -1.44 -14.60 5.48
N LEU A 180 -0.36 -15.18 6.02
CA LEU A 180 1.01 -15.02 5.49
C LEU A 180 1.34 -16.00 4.36
N LYS A 181 0.39 -16.25 3.45
CA LYS A 181 0.66 -17.06 2.26
C LYS A 181 1.49 -16.26 1.25
N ILE A 182 2.47 -16.92 0.62
CA ILE A 182 3.23 -16.31 -0.48
C ILE A 182 2.31 -16.11 -1.68
N LEU A 183 1.53 -17.13 -2.04
CA LEU A 183 0.63 -17.16 -3.19
C LEU A 183 -0.63 -17.97 -2.86
N ASP A 184 -1.75 -17.66 -3.50
CA ASP A 184 -2.99 -18.44 -3.37
C ASP A 184 -3.06 -19.61 -4.36
N TRP A 185 -2.53 -20.77 -3.94
CA TRP A 185 -2.51 -21.98 -4.76
C TRP A 185 -3.90 -22.56 -5.07
N LYS A 186 -4.95 -22.18 -4.33
CA LYS A 186 -6.32 -22.70 -4.54
C LYS A 186 -6.99 -22.08 -5.76
N LYS A 187 -6.63 -20.85 -6.12
CA LYS A 187 -7.18 -20.10 -7.26
C LYS A 187 -6.06 -19.67 -8.21
N ARG A 188 -5.44 -20.67 -8.85
CA ARG A 188 -4.25 -20.52 -9.71
C ARG A 188 -4.39 -19.40 -10.73
N GLU A 189 -5.54 -19.31 -11.43
CA GLU A 189 -5.77 -18.28 -12.45
C GLU A 189 -5.58 -16.84 -11.91
N LYS A 190 -6.18 -16.54 -10.76
CA LYS A 190 -6.11 -15.21 -10.14
C LYS A 190 -4.72 -14.90 -9.61
N SER A 191 -4.04 -15.91 -9.07
CA SER A 191 -2.67 -15.80 -8.62
C SER A 191 -1.67 -15.65 -9.76
N THR A 192 -1.87 -16.36 -10.87
CA THR A 192 -1.07 -16.17 -12.10
C THR A 192 -1.25 -14.78 -12.66
N ALA A 193 -2.49 -14.27 -12.72
CA ALA A 193 -2.76 -12.89 -13.16
C ALA A 193 -2.04 -11.86 -12.27
N LEU A 194 -2.06 -12.05 -10.94
CA LEU A 194 -1.34 -11.19 -10.01
C LEU A 194 0.17 -11.25 -10.25
N VAL A 195 0.76 -12.44 -10.40
CA VAL A 195 2.20 -12.58 -10.67
C VAL A 195 2.60 -11.90 -11.99
N ILE A 196 1.82 -12.08 -13.05
CA ILE A 196 2.05 -11.42 -14.34
C ILE A 196 1.98 -9.91 -14.18
N ALA A 197 0.98 -9.39 -13.45
CA ALA A 197 0.87 -7.98 -13.16
C ALA A 197 2.08 -7.46 -12.36
N THR A 198 2.55 -8.20 -11.36
CA THR A 198 3.76 -7.88 -10.59
C THR A 198 5.00 -7.80 -11.49
N LEU A 199 5.18 -8.75 -12.41
CA LEU A 199 6.30 -8.74 -13.35
C LEU A 199 6.22 -7.56 -14.33
N PHE A 200 5.01 -7.22 -14.80
CA PHE A 200 4.80 -6.07 -15.67
C PHE A 200 5.15 -4.76 -14.96
N VAL A 201 4.70 -4.59 -13.71
CA VAL A 201 5.02 -3.40 -12.91
C VAL A 201 6.51 -3.37 -12.54
N TRP A 202 7.12 -4.53 -12.29
CA TRP A 202 8.56 -4.62 -12.05
C TRP A 202 9.40 -4.14 -13.25
N ALA A 203 8.91 -4.31 -14.48
CA ALA A 203 9.61 -3.84 -15.67
C ALA A 203 9.67 -2.31 -15.80
N ILE A 204 8.85 -1.57 -15.04
CA ILE A 204 8.73 -0.11 -15.13
C ILE A 204 9.23 0.63 -13.88
N VAL A 205 9.66 -0.04 -12.82
CA VAL A 205 10.21 0.65 -11.64
C VAL A 205 11.60 1.23 -11.92
N PRO A 206 11.98 2.36 -11.29
CA PRO A 206 13.31 2.95 -11.45
C PRO A 206 14.41 2.08 -10.82
N ASP A 207 15.68 2.36 -11.16
CA ASP A 207 16.84 1.67 -10.60
C ASP A 207 16.84 1.72 -9.07
N SER A 208 17.08 0.56 -8.45
CA SER A 208 17.01 0.38 -7.00
C SER A 208 18.36 0.40 -6.30
N ARG A 209 19.48 0.61 -7.02
CA ARG A 209 20.83 0.45 -6.43
C ARG A 209 21.06 1.42 -5.28
N ALA A 210 20.84 2.72 -5.52
CA ALA A 210 21.00 3.74 -4.50
C ALA A 210 20.15 3.49 -3.25
N PHE A 211 18.95 2.92 -3.43
CA PHE A 211 18.07 2.53 -2.33
C PHE A 211 18.66 1.39 -1.49
N TRP A 212 19.07 0.30 -2.13
CA TRP A 212 19.67 -0.85 -1.43
C TRP A 212 21.05 -0.52 -0.84
N ASP A 213 21.87 0.25 -1.53
CA ASP A 213 23.19 0.69 -1.06
C ASP A 213 23.05 1.49 0.23
N THR A 214 22.05 2.38 0.30
CA THR A 214 21.77 3.17 1.51
C THR A 214 21.22 2.30 2.63
N LEU A 215 20.24 1.43 2.33
CA LEU A 215 19.56 0.62 3.34
C LEU A 215 20.48 -0.46 3.94
N LEU A 216 21.38 -1.03 3.14
CA LEU A 216 22.35 -2.05 3.56
C LEU A 216 23.68 -1.47 4.03
N SER A 217 23.86 -0.15 3.96
CA SER A 217 25.08 0.52 4.40
C SER A 217 25.27 0.40 5.91
N PRO A 218 26.44 -0.06 6.39
CA PRO A 218 26.78 -0.04 7.82
C PRO A 218 26.70 1.36 8.43
N GLU A 219 26.96 2.40 7.63
CA GLU A 219 26.94 3.79 8.07
C GLU A 219 25.52 4.23 8.46
N THR A 220 24.50 3.80 7.70
CA THR A 220 23.09 4.07 8.02
C THR A 220 22.74 3.51 9.40
N TYR A 221 23.14 2.27 9.69
CA TYR A 221 22.89 1.66 11.00
C TYR A 221 23.72 2.29 12.12
N ARG A 222 24.92 2.80 11.82
CA ARG A 222 25.73 3.57 12.77
C ARG A 222 25.03 4.88 13.15
N ILE A 223 24.47 5.61 12.18
CA ILE A 223 23.71 6.84 12.42
C ILE A 223 22.44 6.55 13.22
N ILE A 224 21.70 5.48 12.86
CA ILE A 224 20.52 5.03 13.64
C ILE A 224 20.93 4.77 15.09
N GLY A 225 21.98 3.97 15.31
CA GLY A 225 22.46 3.63 16.65
C GLY A 225 22.88 4.85 17.46
N ALA A 226 23.56 5.82 16.82
CA ALA A 226 24.02 7.05 17.47
C ALA A 226 22.88 8.00 17.87
N ARG A 227 21.69 7.89 17.27
CA ARG A 227 20.51 8.73 17.56
C ARG A 227 19.40 8.01 18.33
N LEU A 228 19.57 6.71 18.63
CA LEU A 228 18.51 5.88 19.20
C LEU A 228 18.26 6.15 20.69
N LEU A 229 19.32 6.49 21.43
CA LEU A 229 19.30 6.74 22.87
C LEU A 229 19.86 8.13 23.17
N PRO A 230 19.40 8.79 24.25
CA PRO A 230 19.90 10.09 24.69
C PRO A 230 21.38 10.07 25.10
#